data_AF-A0A2D4G7G3-F1
#
_entry.id   AF-A0A2D4G7G3-F1
#
_cell.length_a   1.000
_cell.length_b   1.000
_cell.length_c   1.000
_cell.angle_alpha   90.00
_cell.angle_beta   90.00
_cell.angle_gamma   90.00
#
_symmetry.space_group_name_H-M   'P 1'
#
loop_
_entity.id
_entity.type
_entity.pdbx_description
1 polymer ?
#
loop_
_entity_poly.entity_id
_entity_poly.type
_entity_poly.pdbx_seq_one_letter_code
_entity_poly.pdbx_strand_id
1 'polypeptide(L)'
;IKLYVEGSSIPVPTHYYSIITSCLDFTQPADKCDGPLSVLAYIFPHRPNNDESCNNSSEDESRWVEELLKMHTARVRDIEQLTGLDFYRKTSRSYSEILSLKTYLHTFESEI
;
A
#
# COMPACT_ATOMS: atom_id res chain seq x y z
N ILE A 1 0.41 1.20 -23.07
CA ILE A 1 -0.46 2.27 -23.63
C ILE A 1 -0.54 3.36 -22.57
N LYS A 2 -0.22 4.62 -22.89
CA LYS A 2 -0.39 5.74 -21.95
C LYS A 2 -1.82 6.26 -22.12
N LEU A 3 -2.61 6.19 -21.07
CA LEU A 3 -3.97 6.73 -21.04
C LEU A 3 -3.91 8.18 -20.55
N TYR A 4 -4.76 9.02 -21.12
CA TYR A 4 -4.90 10.43 -20.78
C TYR A 4 -6.36 10.73 -20.53
N VAL A 5 -6.66 11.66 -19.63
CA VAL A 5 -8.02 12.13 -19.41
C VAL A 5 -8.52 12.83 -20.68
N GLU A 6 -9.74 12.51 -21.12
CA GLU A 6 -10.33 13.04 -22.36
C GLU A 6 -10.22 14.57 -22.42
N GLY A 7 -9.73 15.09 -23.55
CA GLY A 7 -9.57 16.52 -23.76
C GLY A 7 -8.42 17.18 -22.99
N SER A 8 -7.53 16.42 -22.33
CA SER A 8 -6.40 16.97 -21.57
C SER A 8 -5.08 16.22 -21.83
N SER A 9 -3.97 16.83 -21.43
CA SER A 9 -2.65 16.19 -21.40
C SER A 9 -2.34 15.51 -20.06
N ILE A 10 -3.35 15.28 -19.22
CA ILE A 10 -3.17 14.72 -17.88
C ILE A 10 -3.06 13.19 -17.99
N PRO A 11 -1.93 12.57 -17.60
CA PRO A 11 -1.77 11.12 -17.66
C PRO A 11 -2.61 10.44 -16.57
N VAL A 12 -3.24 9.33 -16.93
CA VAL A 12 -4.02 8.50 -16.00
C VAL A 12 -3.10 7.45 -15.38
N PRO A 13 -2.94 7.41 -14.04
CA PRO A 13 -2.15 6.38 -13.38
C PRO A 13 -2.72 4.98 -13.64
N THR A 14 -1.85 4.00 -13.83
CA THR A 14 -2.25 2.59 -13.94
C THR A 14 -2.60 1.95 -12.60
N HIS A 15 -1.91 2.41 -11.55
CA HIS A 15 -2.05 1.94 -10.18
C HIS A 15 -1.89 3.15 -9.26
N TYR A 16 -2.52 3.06 -8.10
CA TYR A 16 -2.24 3.92 -6.97
C TYR A 16 -1.58 3.11 -5.88
N TYR A 17 -0.79 3.76 -5.05
CA TYR A 17 -0.13 3.13 -3.93
C TYR A 17 -0.47 3.84 -2.64
N SER A 18 -0.45 3.10 -1.54
CA SER A 18 -0.56 3.65 -0.19
C SER A 18 0.46 2.95 0.71
N ILE A 19 1.14 3.71 1.56
CA ILE A 19 2.05 3.19 2.58
C ILE A 19 1.58 3.72 3.92
N ILE A 20 1.11 2.82 4.77
CA ILE A 20 0.69 3.09 6.13
C ILE A 20 1.83 2.65 7.05
N THR A 21 2.34 3.59 7.83
CA THR A 21 3.40 3.33 8.82
C THR A 21 2.86 3.63 10.20
N SER A 22 3.02 2.68 11.12
CA SER A 22 2.65 2.83 12.53
C SER A 22 3.78 2.36 13.44
N CYS A 23 3.71 2.69 14.72
CA CYS A 23 4.54 2.07 15.73
C CYS A 23 3.86 0.79 16.23
N LEU A 24 4.63 -0.27 16.51
CA LEU A 24 4.08 -1.45 17.16
C LEU A 24 3.56 -1.12 18.58
N ASP A 25 4.16 -0.11 19.22
CA ASP A 25 3.66 0.48 20.46
C ASP A 25 2.62 1.57 20.13
N PHE A 26 1.35 1.24 20.32
CA PHE A 26 0.21 2.14 20.06
C PHE A 26 0.21 3.41 20.93
N THR A 27 1.05 3.50 21.96
CA THR A 27 1.17 4.70 22.79
C THR A 27 2.01 5.80 22.13
N GLN A 28 2.78 5.45 21.10
CA GLN A 28 3.71 6.35 20.43
C GLN A 28 3.27 6.64 18.99
N PRO A 29 3.37 7.90 18.54
CA PRO A 29 3.15 8.22 17.14
C PRO A 29 4.32 7.71 16.28
N ALA A 30 4.06 7.48 14.99
CA ALA A 30 5.04 6.88 14.07
C ALA A 30 6.32 7.72 13.90
N ASP A 31 6.25 9.03 14.12
CA ASP A 31 7.39 9.96 14.03
C ASP A 31 8.34 9.88 15.24
N LYS A 32 7.84 9.45 16.40
CA LYS A 32 8.62 9.29 17.65
C LYS A 32 8.66 7.84 18.14
N CYS A 33 8.46 6.89 17.24
CA CYS A 33 8.45 5.47 17.60
C CYS A 33 9.85 5.00 17.99
N ASP A 34 10.05 4.71 19.28
CA ASP A 34 11.27 4.09 19.81
C ASP A 34 11.29 2.57 19.58
N GLY A 35 10.11 1.94 19.45
CA GLY A 35 9.94 0.50 19.20
C GLY A 35 10.08 0.09 17.72
N PRO A 36 9.80 -1.15 17.32
CA PRO A 36 9.79 -1.54 15.91
C PRO A 36 8.67 -0.81 15.15
N LEU A 37 8.97 -0.33 13.94
CA LEU A 37 7.96 0.20 13.01
C LEU A 37 7.20 -0.95 12.37
N SER A 38 5.89 -0.77 12.22
CA SER A 38 5.03 -1.63 11.41
C SER A 38 4.67 -0.90 10.14
N VAL A 39 4.68 -1.61 9.02
CA VAL A 39 4.36 -1.06 7.71
C VAL A 39 3.38 -1.97 6.99
N LEU A 40 2.37 -1.33 6.41
CA LEU A 40 1.37 -1.94 5.55
C LEU A 40 1.32 -1.14 4.25
N ALA A 41 1.54 -1.80 3.13
CA ALA A 41 1.60 -1.16 1.84
C ALA A 41 0.67 -1.85 0.84
N TYR A 42 0.07 -1.05 -0.04
CA TYR A 42 -0.89 -1.48 -1.05
C TYR A 42 -0.51 -0.89 -2.41
N ILE A 43 -0.76 -1.67 -3.47
CA ILE A 43 -0.72 -1.20 -4.86
C ILE A 43 -2.04 -1.62 -5.51
N PHE A 44 -3.02 -0.73 -5.51
CA PHE A 44 -4.34 -1.05 -6.04
C PHE A 44 -4.47 -0.63 -7.51
N PRO A 45 -5.08 -1.47 -8.36
CA PRO A 45 -5.21 -1.22 -9.79
C PRO A 45 -6.24 -0.13 -10.05
N HIS A 46 -5.90 0.82 -10.94
CA HIS A 46 -6.84 1.83 -11.39
C HIS A 46 -7.59 1.33 -12.62
N ARG A 47 -8.78 0.75 -12.38
CA ARG A 47 -9.66 0.20 -13.43
C ARG A 47 -10.97 0.98 -13.50
N PRO A 48 -11.63 1.02 -14.68
CA PRO A 48 -12.93 1.67 -14.83
C PRO A 48 -14.08 0.90 -14.17
N ASN A 49 -13.89 -0.37 -13.84
CA ASN A 49 -14.86 -1.26 -13.21
C ASN A 49 -14.24 -2.07 -12.07
N ASN A 50 -15.10 -2.56 -11.17
CA ASN A 50 -14.72 -3.39 -10.02
C ASN A 50 -15.01 -4.89 -10.26
N ASP A 51 -14.92 -5.34 -11.51
CA ASP A 51 -15.22 -6.72 -11.91
C ASP A 51 -14.31 -7.74 -11.21
N GLU A 52 -13.10 -7.31 -10.81
CA GLU A 52 -12.17 -8.12 -10.02
C GLU A 52 -12.74 -8.56 -8.68
N SER A 53 -13.60 -7.74 -8.08
CA SER A 53 -14.26 -8.03 -6.81
C SER A 53 -15.55 -8.83 -6.98
N CYS A 54 -15.96 -9.15 -8.21
CA CYS A 54 -17.19 -9.90 -8.50
C CYS A 54 -18.41 -9.39 -7.71
N ASN A 55 -18.59 -8.06 -7.62
CA ASN A 55 -19.64 -7.46 -6.82
C ASN A 55 -21.03 -7.89 -7.33
N ASN A 56 -21.61 -8.91 -6.70
CA ASN A 56 -23.03 -9.18 -6.79
C ASN A 56 -23.72 -8.03 -6.05
N SER A 57 -24.64 -7.34 -6.72
CA SER A 57 -25.32 -6.10 -6.30
C SER A 57 -26.03 -6.12 -4.93
N SER A 58 -25.89 -7.18 -4.15
CA SER A 58 -26.44 -7.39 -2.81
C SER A 58 -25.42 -7.29 -1.66
N GLU A 59 -24.11 -7.18 -1.93
CA GLU A 59 -23.09 -7.08 -0.88
C GLU A 59 -22.79 -5.63 -0.47
N ASP A 60 -22.48 -5.42 0.82
CA ASP A 60 -22.05 -4.14 1.35
C ASP A 60 -20.69 -3.77 0.74
N GLU A 61 -20.59 -2.55 0.19
CA GLU A 61 -19.37 -2.03 -0.42
C GLU A 61 -18.15 -2.12 0.50
N SER A 62 -18.38 -2.02 1.81
CA SER A 62 -17.33 -2.08 2.82
C SER A 62 -16.60 -3.42 2.86
N ARG A 63 -17.26 -4.54 2.48
CA ARG A 63 -16.70 -5.90 2.61
C ARG A 63 -15.76 -6.26 1.47
N TRP A 64 -16.23 -6.14 0.23
CA TRP A 64 -15.40 -6.53 -0.93
C TRP A 64 -14.22 -5.59 -1.13
N VAL A 65 -14.31 -4.33 -0.69
CA VAL A 65 -13.19 -3.37 -0.73
C VAL A 65 -12.06 -3.82 0.20
N GLU A 66 -12.38 -4.31 1.40
CA GLU A 66 -11.36 -4.82 2.32
C GLU A 66 -10.65 -6.04 1.73
N GLU A 67 -11.40 -7.00 1.16
CA GLU A 67 -10.82 -8.17 0.50
C GLU A 67 -9.94 -7.81 -0.69
N LEU A 68 -10.36 -6.83 -1.50
CA LEU A 68 -9.56 -6.32 -2.61
C LEU A 68 -8.26 -5.69 -2.11
N LEU A 69 -8.30 -4.88 -1.05
CA LEU A 69 -7.09 -4.31 -0.44
C LEU A 69 -6.16 -5.40 0.11
N LYS A 70 -6.72 -6.42 0.78
CA LYS A 70 -5.96 -7.56 1.30
C LYS A 70 -5.25 -8.35 0.19
N MET A 71 -5.87 -8.46 -0.99
CA MET A 71 -5.29 -9.12 -2.16
C MET A 71 -4.17 -8.29 -2.82
N HIS A 72 -4.30 -6.97 -2.81
CA HIS A 72 -3.36 -6.02 -3.42
C HIS A 72 -2.31 -5.48 -2.44
N THR A 73 -1.95 -6.27 -1.43
CA THR A 73 -0.82 -5.98 -0.55
C THR A 73 0.48 -6.04 -1.32
N ALA A 74 1.40 -5.16 -0.95
CA ALA A 74 2.71 -5.07 -1.58
C ALA A 74 3.78 -4.74 -0.54
N ARG A 75 5.03 -4.89 -0.93
CA ARG A 75 6.17 -4.40 -0.13
C ARG A 75 6.39 -2.94 -0.46
N VAL A 76 6.96 -2.18 0.48
CA VAL A 76 7.44 -0.81 0.17
C VAL A 76 8.44 -0.84 -0.98
N ARG A 77 9.26 -1.89 -1.05
CA ARG A 77 10.24 -2.04 -2.12
C ARG A 77 9.59 -2.11 -3.51
N ASP A 78 8.41 -2.70 -3.64
CA ASP A 78 7.69 -2.78 -4.92
C ASP A 78 7.23 -1.39 -5.36
N ILE A 79 6.74 -0.59 -4.41
CA ILE A 79 6.35 0.80 -4.64
C ILE A 79 7.55 1.66 -5.05
N GLU A 80 8.70 1.52 -4.37
CA GLU A 80 9.94 2.21 -4.75
C GLU A 80 10.36 1.89 -6.19
N GLN A 81 10.25 0.63 -6.60
CA GLN A 81 10.58 0.21 -7.96
C GLN A 81 9.62 0.79 -9.00
N LEU A 82 8.31 0.86 -8.70
CA LEU A 82 7.31 1.41 -9.62
C LEU A 82 7.37 2.94 -9.74
N THR A 83 7.70 3.62 -8.64
CA THR A 83 7.64 5.09 -8.56
C THR A 83 8.99 5.77 -8.75
N GLY A 84 10.10 5.04 -8.56
CA GLY A 84 11.44 5.62 -8.51
C GLY A 84 11.71 6.44 -7.25
N LEU A 85 10.85 6.33 -6.22
CA LEU A 85 11.02 6.99 -4.93
C LEU A 85 11.88 6.16 -3.97
N ASP A 86 12.41 6.81 -2.94
CA ASP A 86 13.16 6.16 -1.85
C ASP A 86 12.60 6.62 -0.50
N PHE A 87 11.92 5.71 0.20
CA PHE A 87 11.25 5.99 1.47
C PHE A 87 12.18 5.75 2.67
N TYR A 88 11.86 6.34 3.82
CA TYR A 88 12.59 6.19 5.10
C TYR A 88 14.06 6.66 5.09
N ARG A 89 14.45 7.61 4.21
CA ARG A 89 15.82 8.16 4.18
C ARG A 89 16.26 8.91 5.46
N LYS A 90 15.33 9.59 6.14
CA LYS A 90 15.61 10.42 7.33
C LYS A 90 15.27 9.69 8.63
N THR A 91 15.69 8.44 8.76
CA THR A 91 15.51 7.68 9.99
C THR A 91 16.80 7.67 10.83
N SER A 92 16.66 7.53 12.14
CA SER A 92 17.77 7.24 13.06
C SER A 92 18.14 5.75 13.13
N ARG A 93 17.40 4.88 12.43
CA ARG A 93 17.55 3.42 12.47
C ARG A 93 18.68 2.92 11.58
N SER A 94 19.13 1.69 11.85
CA SER A 94 20.16 1.06 11.03
C SER A 94 19.65 0.76 9.62
N TYR A 95 20.57 0.74 8.65
CA TYR A 95 20.24 0.46 7.26
C TYR A 95 19.62 -0.94 7.07
N SER A 96 20.10 -1.93 7.82
CA SER A 96 19.56 -3.30 7.79
C SER A 96 18.11 -3.36 8.27
N GLU A 97 17.75 -2.62 9.32
CA GLU A 97 16.36 -2.58 9.81
C GLU A 97 15.42 -1.97 8.77
N ILE A 98 15.86 -0.90 8.09
CA ILE A 98 15.07 -0.27 7.03
C ILE A 98 14.92 -1.17 5.82
N LEU A 99 15.98 -1.89 5.42
CA LEU A 99 15.87 -2.85 4.33
C LEU A 99 14.88 -3.96 4.68
N SER A 100 14.99 -4.55 5.88
CA SER A 100 14.03 -5.55 6.36
C SER A 100 12.61 -5.01 6.33
N LEU A 101 12.39 -3.80 6.83
CA LEU A 101 11.08 -3.12 6.80
C LEU A 101 10.56 -2.93 5.37
N LYS A 102 11.43 -2.54 4.44
CA LYS A 102 11.04 -2.32 3.03
C LYS A 102 10.72 -3.61 2.29
N THR A 103 11.34 -4.72 2.66
CA THR A 103 11.15 -6.04 2.03
C THR A 103 10.04 -6.87 2.68
N TYR A 104 9.53 -6.45 3.83
CA TYR A 104 8.43 -7.12 4.51
C TYR A 104 7.15 -7.04 3.68
N LEU A 105 6.48 -8.18 3.52
CA LEU A 105 5.15 -8.29 2.93
C LEU A 105 4.18 -8.72 4.02
N HIS A 106 3.16 -7.90 4.26
CA HIS A 106 2.13 -8.25 5.21
C HIS A 106 1.17 -9.28 4.62
N THR A 107 0.84 -10.31 5.40
CA THR A 107 -0.13 -11.35 5.04
C THR A 107 -1.26 -11.38 6.06
N PHE A 108 -2.49 -11.51 5.57
CA PHE A 108 -3.71 -11.51 6.39
C PHE A 108 -4.18 -12.92 6.77
N GLU A 109 -3.34 -13.94 6.62
CA GLU A 109 -3.70 -15.35 6.89
C GLU A 109 -4.14 -15.61 8.33
N SER A 110 -3.71 -14.77 9.28
CA SER A 110 -4.08 -14.89 10.70
C SER A 110 -5.46 -14.31 11.06
N GLU A 111 -6.13 -13.64 10.12
CA GLU A 111 -7.46 -13.03 10.32
C GLU A 111 -8.62 -13.86 9.73
N ILE A 112 -8.31 -15.04 9.18
CA ILE A 112 -9.25 -15.97 8.55
C ILE A 112 -9.71 -17.05 9.55
#